data_AF-A0A7X9A4W8-F1
#
_entry.id   AF-A0A7X9A4W8-F1
#
_cell.length_a   1.000
_cell.length_b   1.000
_cell.length_c   1.000
_cell.angle_alpha   90.00
_cell.angle_beta   90.00
_cell.angle_gamma   90.00
#
_symmetry.space_group_name_H-M   'P 1'
#
loop_
_entity.id
_entity.type
_entity.pdbx_description
1 polymer ?
#
loop_
_entity_poly.entity_id
_entity_poly.type
_entity_poly.pdbx_seq_one_letter_code
_entity_poly.pdbx_strand_id
1 'polypeptide(L)'
;MKNLDFNEIKICQMQGKIFEESLEKVETSSLIFIRRFMFSNLTKKFDDFSFLTIAFDIDDVFKEIEEEYGVSSYGKTKYSKNEMFWIGYIYRALSIIYNLSSKQVFNLFNAKEIVKYYNIYHTYDVKKACEKMMENINYIKEDINKKVYNLIKKNRKRKELENLVGKEVTVHFKKGSQEYPFKYGYIKNMYGEIQDVYVLGLNEELEKYNGKVATVLENVSFGEDKLVVVPLNETYSKTEIKKMIKLEKIR
;
A
#
# COMPACT_ATOMS: atom_id res chain seq x y z
N MET A 1 -17.71 11.47 10.49
CA MET A 1 -16.45 10.86 10.98
C MET A 1 -16.41 10.94 12.51
N LYS A 2 -15.83 9.91 13.15
CA LYS A 2 -15.77 9.69 14.61
C LYS A 2 -15.05 10.84 15.34
N ASN A 3 -15.55 11.24 16.51
CA ASN A 3 -14.80 12.08 17.47
C ASN A 3 -13.98 11.15 18.37
N LEU A 4 -12.78 11.59 18.78
CA LEU A 4 -11.94 10.76 19.65
C LEU A 4 -12.63 10.53 21.00
N ASP A 5 -12.67 9.28 21.44
CA ASP A 5 -13.10 8.92 22.79
C ASP A 5 -11.96 9.12 23.82
N PHE A 6 -12.25 8.88 25.10
CA PHE A 6 -11.29 9.11 26.19
C PHE A 6 -9.98 8.30 26.02
N ASN A 7 -10.08 7.03 25.62
CA ASN A 7 -8.91 6.18 25.45
C ASN A 7 -8.10 6.60 24.22
N GLU A 8 -8.78 6.99 23.15
CA GLU A 8 -8.17 7.54 21.94
C GLU A 8 -7.43 8.86 22.21
N ILE A 9 -8.00 9.75 23.02
CA ILE A 9 -7.31 10.98 23.46
C ILE A 9 -6.09 10.63 24.30
N LYS A 10 -6.22 9.69 25.25
CA LYS A 10 -5.13 9.28 26.13
C LYS A 10 -3.95 8.73 25.34
N ILE A 11 -4.17 7.88 24.34
CA ILE A 11 -3.07 7.35 23.53
C ILE A 11 -2.42 8.42 22.65
N CYS A 12 -3.17 9.42 22.17
CA CYS A 12 -2.61 10.60 21.51
C CYS A 12 -1.68 11.38 22.45
N GLN A 13 -2.11 11.62 23.69
CA GLN A 13 -1.30 12.29 24.71
C GLN A 13 -0.03 11.51 25.05
N MET A 14 -0.13 10.18 25.18
CA MET A 14 1.02 9.31 25.46
C MET A 14 2.06 9.40 24.35
N GLN A 15 1.65 9.28 23.07
CA GLN A 15 2.59 9.43 21.96
C GLN A 15 3.19 10.84 21.90
N GLY A 16 2.38 11.89 22.12
CA GLY A 16 2.88 13.26 22.21
C GLY A 16 3.95 13.38 23.30
N LYS A 17 3.70 12.83 24.48
CA LYS A 17 4.66 12.89 25.60
C LYS A 17 5.95 12.13 25.30
N ILE A 18 5.86 10.95 24.69
CA ILE A 18 7.03 10.17 24.26
C ILE A 18 7.88 10.99 23.26
N PHE A 19 7.24 11.69 22.33
CA PHE A 19 7.96 12.52 21.36
C PHE A 19 8.63 13.71 22.05
N GLU A 20 7.96 14.35 23.00
CA GLU A 20 8.54 15.43 23.80
C GLU A 20 9.77 14.96 24.60
N GLU A 21 9.66 13.83 25.31
CA GLU A 21 10.74 13.28 26.13
C GLU A 21 11.92 12.74 25.32
N SER A 22 11.70 12.40 24.05
CA SER A 22 12.77 11.96 23.15
C SER A 22 13.88 13.02 23.01
N LEU A 23 13.56 14.30 23.25
CA LEU A 23 14.56 15.37 23.18
C LEU A 23 15.67 15.22 24.24
N GLU A 24 15.34 14.63 25.38
CA GLU A 24 16.24 14.42 26.52
C GLU A 24 16.71 12.97 26.62
N LYS A 25 15.90 12.01 26.17
CA LYS A 25 16.14 10.57 26.32
C LYS A 25 16.94 9.95 25.17
N VAL A 26 16.99 10.58 23.99
CA VAL A 26 17.80 10.08 22.85
C VAL A 26 18.69 11.17 22.23
N GLU A 27 19.85 10.74 21.74
CA GLU A 27 20.83 11.64 21.12
C GLU A 27 20.49 12.01 19.66
N THR A 28 19.75 11.16 18.95
CA THR A 28 19.38 11.40 17.54
C THR A 28 18.61 12.69 17.33
N SER A 29 18.69 13.25 16.10
CA SER A 29 17.76 14.31 15.68
C SER A 29 16.29 13.90 15.80
N SER A 30 15.41 14.89 15.98
CA SER A 30 13.97 14.67 16.08
C SER A 30 13.40 13.89 14.88
N LEU A 31 13.84 14.21 13.66
CA LEU A 31 13.34 13.55 12.45
C LEU A 31 13.68 12.06 12.39
N ILE A 32 14.86 11.68 12.90
CA ILE A 32 15.28 10.28 12.95
C ILE A 32 14.47 9.53 14.00
N PHE A 33 14.35 10.11 15.20
CA PHE A 33 13.53 9.53 16.25
C PHE A 33 12.09 9.31 15.78
N ILE A 34 11.44 10.35 15.23
CA ILE A 34 10.08 10.28 14.68
C ILE A 34 9.97 9.14 13.66
N ARG A 35 10.91 9.07 12.70
CA ARG A 35 10.89 8.00 11.69
C ARG A 35 11.05 6.62 12.32
N ARG A 36 12.01 6.43 13.23
CA ARG A 36 12.24 5.15 13.91
C ARG A 36 11.02 4.71 14.70
N PHE A 37 10.45 5.61 15.49
CA PHE A 37 9.21 5.36 16.21
C PHE A 37 8.12 4.93 15.23
N MET A 38 7.77 5.76 14.25
CA MET A 38 6.63 5.51 13.34
C MET A 38 6.76 4.24 12.48
N PHE A 39 7.95 3.67 12.34
CA PHE A 39 8.22 2.42 11.63
C PHE A 39 8.47 1.21 12.55
N SER A 40 8.57 1.43 13.87
CA SER A 40 8.88 0.39 14.86
C SER A 40 7.78 -0.66 15.00
N ASN A 41 8.15 -1.83 15.51
CA ASN A 41 7.19 -2.84 15.92
C ASN A 41 6.37 -2.38 17.14
N LEU A 42 6.97 -1.61 18.04
CA LEU A 42 6.28 -1.00 19.18
C LEU A 42 5.05 -0.20 18.73
N THR A 43 5.18 0.62 17.68
CA THR A 43 4.09 1.48 17.23
C THR A 43 2.89 0.69 16.68
N LYS A 44 3.05 -0.59 16.30
CA LYS A 44 1.90 -1.45 15.99
C LYS A 44 0.99 -1.66 17.21
N LYS A 45 1.57 -1.70 18.42
CA LYS A 45 0.82 -1.75 19.69
C LYS A 45 0.03 -0.46 19.95
N PHE A 46 0.48 0.67 19.39
CA PHE A 46 -0.29 1.91 19.40
C PHE A 46 -1.40 1.91 18.35
N ASP A 47 -1.18 1.30 17.19
CA ASP A 47 -2.16 1.21 16.10
C ASP A 47 -3.36 0.32 16.48
N ASP A 48 -3.15 -0.74 17.28
CA ASP A 48 -4.21 -1.66 17.74
C ASP A 48 -4.69 -1.40 19.19
N PHE A 49 -4.23 -0.31 19.81
CA PHE A 49 -4.53 0.10 21.19
C PHE A 49 -4.06 -0.88 22.29
N SER A 50 -3.36 -1.97 21.97
CA SER A 50 -2.84 -2.89 22.98
C SER A 50 -1.88 -2.18 23.94
N PHE A 51 -1.19 -1.13 23.52
CA PHE A 51 -0.31 -0.34 24.39
C PHE A 51 -1.01 0.22 25.64
N LEU A 52 -2.32 0.46 25.61
CA LEU A 52 -3.09 0.95 26.77
C LEU A 52 -3.22 -0.07 27.91
N THR A 53 -3.04 -1.36 27.62
CA THR A 53 -3.20 -2.44 28.61
C THR A 53 -1.88 -2.98 29.14
N ILE A 54 -0.75 -2.62 28.51
CA ILE A 54 0.57 -3.08 28.92
C ILE A 54 1.12 -2.14 30.00
N ALA A 55 1.76 -2.71 31.01
CA ALA A 55 2.54 -1.95 31.98
C ALA A 55 3.89 -1.55 31.36
N PHE A 56 3.88 -0.53 30.49
CA PHE A 56 5.09 0.09 29.95
C PHE A 56 5.31 1.45 30.61
N ASP A 57 6.53 1.71 31.04
CA ASP A 57 6.98 3.07 31.28
C ASP A 57 7.44 3.72 29.95
N ILE A 58 7.54 5.04 29.93
CA ILE A 58 8.08 5.80 28.80
C ILE A 58 9.55 5.39 28.53
N ASP A 59 10.32 5.05 29.57
CA ASP A 59 11.69 4.59 29.41
C ASP A 59 11.78 3.24 28.66
N ASP A 60 10.81 2.34 28.86
CA ASP A 60 10.74 1.07 28.13
C ASP A 60 10.52 1.28 26.63
N VAL A 61 9.78 2.33 26.26
CA VAL A 61 9.54 2.70 24.85
C VAL A 61 10.84 3.05 24.14
N PHE A 62 11.69 3.87 24.76
CA PHE A 62 12.96 4.26 24.16
C PHE A 62 13.89 3.07 24.02
N LYS A 63 13.95 2.22 25.04
CA LYS A 63 14.74 0.98 25.01
C LYS A 63 14.31 0.07 23.87
N GLU A 64 13.00 -0.18 23.69
CA GLU A 64 12.51 -1.05 22.59
C GLU A 64 12.87 -0.48 21.21
N ILE A 65 12.82 0.84 21.03
CA ILE A 65 13.21 1.50 19.77
C ILE A 65 14.71 1.38 19.52
N GLU A 66 15.54 1.54 20.55
CA GLU A 66 17.00 1.39 20.43
C GLU A 66 17.41 -0.07 20.23
N GLU A 67 16.72 -1.03 20.83
CA GLU A 67 16.93 -2.46 20.55
C GLU A 67 16.61 -2.80 19.09
N GLU A 68 15.59 -2.19 18.49
CA GLU A 68 15.21 -2.42 17.09
C GLU A 68 16.15 -1.73 16.08
N TYR A 69 16.56 -0.48 16.36
CA TYR A 69 17.28 0.36 15.38
C TYR A 69 18.73 0.70 15.73
N GLY A 70 19.19 0.35 16.93
CA GLY A 70 20.48 0.71 17.50
C GLY A 70 20.57 2.17 17.96
N VAL A 71 21.42 2.42 18.95
CA VAL A 71 21.77 3.77 19.43
C VAL A 71 22.42 4.56 18.29
N SER A 72 22.07 5.84 18.16
CA SER A 72 22.63 6.71 17.13
C SER A 72 22.68 8.15 17.62
N SER A 73 23.71 8.88 17.23
CA SER A 73 23.85 10.32 17.41
C SER A 73 23.79 11.06 16.07
N TYR A 74 23.32 10.39 15.02
CA TYR A 74 23.22 10.97 13.68
C TYR A 74 22.17 12.09 13.64
N GLY A 75 22.49 13.18 12.93
CA GLY A 75 21.67 14.39 12.84
C GLY A 75 21.59 15.18 14.15
N LYS A 76 21.67 16.51 14.08
CA LYS A 76 21.66 17.38 15.29
C LYS A 76 20.43 18.26 15.44
N THR A 77 19.62 18.42 14.40
CA THR A 77 18.46 19.32 14.43
C THR A 77 17.34 18.72 15.30
N LYS A 78 16.95 19.45 16.33
CA LYS A 78 15.85 19.09 17.22
C LYS A 78 14.72 20.12 17.09
N TYR A 79 13.49 19.65 17.08
CA TYR A 79 12.31 20.51 17.26
C TYR A 79 12.18 20.91 18.74
N SER A 80 11.39 21.93 19.04
CA SER A 80 11.05 22.31 20.41
C SER A 80 10.17 21.24 21.08
N LYS A 81 10.09 21.28 22.43
CA LYS A 81 9.22 20.38 23.23
C LYS A 81 7.77 20.41 22.74
N ASN A 82 7.21 21.61 22.54
CA ASN A 82 5.83 21.79 22.09
C ASN A 82 5.61 21.24 20.68
N GLU A 83 6.55 21.48 19.75
CA GLU A 83 6.46 20.92 18.41
C GLU A 83 6.53 19.40 18.43
N MET A 84 7.45 18.80 19.19
CA MET A 84 7.56 17.35 19.33
C MET A 84 6.28 16.72 19.90
N PHE A 85 5.75 17.30 20.98
CA PHE A 85 4.49 16.86 21.56
C PHE A 85 3.37 16.88 20.52
N TRP A 86 3.24 18.01 19.80
CA TRP A 86 2.19 18.18 18.82
C TRP A 86 2.33 17.25 17.61
N ILE A 87 3.57 17.04 17.12
CA ILE A 87 3.84 16.08 16.05
C ILE A 87 3.36 14.69 16.46
N GLY A 88 3.73 14.23 17.66
CA GLY A 88 3.31 12.91 18.17
C GLY A 88 1.79 12.81 18.32
N TYR A 89 1.17 13.85 18.88
CA TYR A 89 -0.28 13.90 19.10
C TYR A 89 -1.06 13.86 17.78
N ILE A 90 -0.71 14.70 16.80
CA ILE A 90 -1.38 14.76 15.50
C ILE A 90 -1.18 13.48 14.70
N TYR A 91 0.02 12.90 14.71
CA TYR A 91 0.24 11.62 14.04
C TYR A 91 -0.68 10.53 14.57
N ARG A 92 -0.84 10.43 15.90
CA ARG A 92 -1.76 9.46 16.48
C ARG A 92 -3.22 9.77 16.16
N ALA A 93 -3.62 11.03 16.23
CA ALA A 93 -4.97 11.44 15.89
C ALA A 93 -5.34 11.14 14.43
N LEU A 94 -4.44 11.42 13.48
CA LEU A 94 -4.62 11.08 12.06
C LEU A 94 -4.76 9.57 11.86
N SER A 95 -3.93 8.77 12.54
CA SER A 95 -3.99 7.31 12.50
C SER A 95 -5.38 6.81 12.91
N ILE A 96 -5.91 7.30 14.02
CA ILE A 96 -7.21 6.89 14.58
C ILE A 96 -8.37 7.37 13.69
N ILE A 97 -8.44 8.67 13.37
CA ILE A 97 -9.58 9.27 12.67
C ILE A 97 -9.74 8.68 11.25
N TYR A 98 -8.62 8.41 10.58
CA TYR A 98 -8.61 7.91 9.20
C TYR A 98 -8.44 6.38 9.11
N ASN A 99 -8.25 5.70 10.23
CA ASN A 99 -7.97 4.26 10.30
C ASN A 99 -6.76 3.88 9.43
N LEU A 100 -5.66 4.59 9.65
CA LEU A 100 -4.38 4.41 8.96
C LEU A 100 -3.34 3.91 9.95
N SER A 101 -2.47 3.00 9.52
CA SER A 101 -1.28 2.65 10.30
C SER A 101 -0.36 3.86 10.48
N SER A 102 0.42 3.87 11.54
CA SER A 102 1.40 4.93 11.79
C SER A 102 2.34 5.16 10.61
N LYS A 103 2.80 4.07 10.00
CA LYS A 103 3.65 4.13 8.81
C LYS A 103 2.96 4.83 7.63
N GLN A 104 1.67 4.57 7.40
CA GLN A 104 0.91 5.26 6.37
C GLN A 104 0.80 6.76 6.68
N VAL A 105 0.50 7.13 7.92
CA VAL A 105 0.39 8.54 8.31
C VAL A 105 1.73 9.28 8.12
N PHE A 106 2.85 8.69 8.55
CA PHE A 106 4.17 9.29 8.37
C PHE A 106 4.51 9.50 6.88
N ASN A 107 4.12 8.56 6.02
CA ASN A 107 4.34 8.68 4.57
C ASN A 107 3.46 9.75 3.92
N LEU A 108 2.32 10.12 4.53
CA LEU A 108 1.43 11.17 4.05
C LEU A 108 1.89 12.57 4.49
N PHE A 109 2.42 12.70 5.71
CA PHE A 109 2.80 13.98 6.29
C PHE A 109 4.19 13.93 6.88
N ASN A 110 5.07 14.80 6.39
CA ASN A 110 6.36 15.01 7.03
C ASN A 110 6.21 15.88 8.30
N ALA A 111 7.13 15.75 9.26
CA ALA A 111 7.04 16.48 10.53
C ALA A 111 7.03 18.01 10.35
N LYS A 112 7.72 18.54 9.31
CA LYS A 112 7.73 19.98 9.01
C LYS A 112 6.35 20.49 8.59
N GLU A 113 5.58 19.70 7.85
CA GLU A 113 4.20 20.02 7.48
C GLU A 113 3.32 20.11 8.71
N ILE A 114 3.42 19.15 9.64
CA ILE A 114 2.65 19.18 10.88
C ILE A 114 2.96 20.44 11.70
N VAL A 115 4.24 20.79 11.82
CA VAL A 115 4.66 22.02 12.52
C VAL A 115 4.19 23.28 11.80
N LYS A 116 4.25 23.33 10.46
CA LYS A 116 3.71 24.48 9.70
C LYS A 116 2.23 24.73 10.04
N TYR A 117 1.47 23.65 10.21
CA TYR A 117 0.07 23.71 10.56
C TYR A 117 -0.20 23.97 12.05
N TYR A 118 0.77 23.74 12.94
CA TYR A 118 0.65 24.01 14.38
C TYR A 118 0.13 25.41 14.67
N ASN A 119 0.78 26.46 14.15
CA ASN A 119 0.38 27.84 14.45
C ASN A 119 -1.04 28.19 13.99
N ILE A 120 -1.56 27.51 12.96
CA ILE A 120 -2.89 27.76 12.40
C ILE A 120 -3.94 26.87 13.07
N TYR A 121 -3.57 25.65 13.48
CA TYR A 121 -4.52 24.61 13.88
C TYR A 121 -4.51 24.27 15.37
N HIS A 122 -3.56 24.76 16.18
CA HIS A 122 -3.52 24.49 17.63
C HIS A 122 -4.71 25.08 18.42
N THR A 123 -5.50 25.98 17.81
CA THR A 123 -6.75 26.50 18.38
C THR A 123 -7.99 25.74 17.92
N TYR A 124 -7.87 24.87 16.92
CA TYR A 124 -8.96 24.02 16.47
C TYR A 124 -9.07 22.77 17.34
N ASP A 125 -10.27 22.19 17.38
CA ASP A 125 -10.43 20.80 17.81
C ASP A 125 -9.55 19.89 16.92
N VAL A 126 -8.91 18.89 17.54
CA VAL A 126 -7.96 17.99 16.88
C VAL A 126 -8.55 17.33 15.63
N LYS A 127 -9.83 16.99 15.65
CA LYS A 127 -10.50 16.41 14.49
C LYS A 127 -10.53 17.40 13.34
N LYS A 128 -10.85 18.66 13.62
CA LYS A 128 -10.92 19.70 12.60
C LYS A 128 -9.54 20.00 12.01
N ALA A 129 -8.50 19.98 12.85
CA ALA A 129 -7.11 20.07 12.40
C ALA A 129 -6.76 18.91 11.44
N CYS A 130 -7.09 17.67 11.82
CA CYS A 130 -6.84 16.48 10.99
C CYS A 130 -7.60 16.52 9.66
N GLU A 131 -8.88 16.93 9.68
CA GLU A 131 -9.70 17.13 8.47
C GLU A 131 -9.03 18.10 7.51
N LYS A 132 -8.59 19.26 7.99
CA LYS A 132 -7.92 20.27 7.17
C LYS A 132 -6.60 19.77 6.59
N MET A 133 -5.81 19.05 7.37
CA MET A 133 -4.54 18.47 6.89
C MET A 133 -4.77 17.48 5.74
N MET A 134 -5.77 16.61 5.87
CA MET A 134 -6.11 15.63 4.84
C MET A 134 -6.74 16.26 3.59
N GLU A 135 -7.56 17.31 3.76
CA GLU A 135 -8.04 18.15 2.64
C GLU A 135 -6.89 18.78 1.85
N ASN A 136 -5.85 19.30 2.53
CA ASN A 136 -4.73 19.97 1.87
C ASN A 136 -3.91 19.05 0.94
N ILE A 137 -3.93 17.74 1.19
CA ILE A 137 -3.27 16.73 0.34
C ILE A 137 -4.26 16.04 -0.61
N ASN A 138 -5.51 16.53 -0.69
CA ASN A 138 -6.61 15.90 -1.44
C ASN A 138 -6.77 14.41 -1.09
N TYR A 139 -6.62 14.05 0.18
CA TYR A 139 -6.73 12.66 0.61
C TYR A 139 -8.17 12.17 0.43
N ILE A 140 -8.35 11.21 -0.46
CA ILE A 140 -9.62 10.52 -0.65
C ILE A 140 -9.55 9.22 0.15
N LYS A 141 -10.35 9.12 1.21
CA LYS A 141 -10.49 7.86 1.95
C LYS A 141 -11.05 6.80 1.01
N GLU A 142 -10.24 5.80 0.68
CA GLU A 142 -10.67 4.67 -0.13
C GLU A 142 -11.90 4.04 0.51
N ASP A 143 -13.01 3.96 -0.23
CA ASP A 143 -14.19 3.26 0.22
C ASP A 143 -13.87 1.76 0.31
N ILE A 144 -13.77 1.26 1.54
CA ILE A 144 -13.50 -0.15 1.84
C ILE A 144 -14.51 -1.04 1.11
N ASN A 145 -15.79 -0.64 1.04
CA ASN A 145 -16.81 -1.42 0.34
C ASN A 145 -16.52 -1.50 -1.16
N LYS A 146 -16.12 -0.38 -1.78
CA LYS A 146 -15.70 -0.34 -3.18
C LYS A 146 -14.46 -1.21 -3.43
N LYS A 147 -13.48 -1.18 -2.53
CA LYS A 147 -12.26 -2.00 -2.61
C LYS A 147 -12.59 -3.49 -2.49
N VAL A 148 -13.38 -3.88 -1.49
CA VAL A 148 -13.83 -5.25 -1.27
C VAL A 148 -14.65 -5.74 -2.47
N TYR A 149 -15.58 -4.92 -2.96
CA TYR A 149 -16.35 -5.21 -4.17
C TYR A 149 -15.46 -5.48 -5.38
N ASN A 150 -14.46 -4.62 -5.62
CA ASN A 150 -13.52 -4.80 -6.72
C ASN A 150 -12.67 -6.07 -6.56
N LEU A 151 -12.21 -6.39 -5.34
CA LEU A 151 -11.47 -7.63 -5.06
C LEU A 151 -12.33 -8.88 -5.29
N ILE A 152 -13.58 -8.87 -4.83
CA ILE A 152 -14.53 -9.98 -5.05
C ILE A 152 -14.81 -10.13 -6.54
N LYS A 153 -15.07 -9.03 -7.26
CA LYS A 153 -15.30 -9.03 -8.70
C LYS A 153 -14.09 -9.61 -9.46
N LYS A 154 -12.87 -9.17 -9.11
CA LYS A 154 -11.62 -9.67 -9.70
C LYS A 154 -11.43 -11.17 -9.43
N ASN A 155 -11.63 -11.62 -8.20
CA ASN A 155 -11.51 -13.03 -7.82
C ASN A 155 -12.55 -13.92 -8.54
N ARG A 156 -13.78 -13.44 -8.72
CA ARG A 156 -14.81 -14.15 -9.48
C ARG A 156 -14.38 -14.33 -10.93
N LYS A 157 -13.94 -13.26 -11.59
CA LYS A 157 -13.47 -13.31 -12.99
C LYS A 157 -12.26 -14.24 -13.12
N ARG A 158 -11.32 -14.19 -12.19
CA ARG A 158 -10.15 -15.09 -12.16
C ARG A 158 -10.53 -16.55 -12.15
N LYS A 159 -11.49 -16.96 -11.31
CA LYS A 159 -11.98 -18.35 -11.27
C LYS A 159 -12.60 -18.77 -12.61
N GLU A 160 -13.31 -17.87 -13.28
CA GLU A 160 -13.85 -18.12 -14.62
C GLU A 160 -12.73 -18.35 -15.65
N LEU A 161 -11.63 -17.59 -15.56
CA LEU A 161 -10.45 -17.75 -16.42
C LEU A 161 -9.66 -19.03 -16.10
N GLU A 162 -9.53 -19.39 -14.83
CA GLU A 162 -8.87 -20.63 -14.40
C GLU A 162 -9.59 -21.87 -14.96
N ASN A 163 -10.91 -21.82 -15.08
CA ASN A 163 -11.71 -22.88 -15.72
C ASN A 163 -11.45 -23.02 -17.24
N LEU A 164 -10.75 -22.07 -17.87
CA LEU A 164 -10.31 -22.18 -19.26
C LEU A 164 -8.94 -22.82 -19.40
N VAL A 165 -8.15 -22.92 -18.33
CA VAL A 165 -6.82 -23.54 -18.37
C VAL A 165 -6.93 -24.98 -18.87
N GLY A 166 -6.13 -25.31 -19.87
CA GLY A 166 -6.14 -26.60 -20.56
C GLY A 166 -7.16 -26.74 -21.69
N LYS A 167 -8.07 -25.78 -21.87
CA LYS A 167 -9.05 -25.81 -22.99
C LYS A 167 -8.48 -25.15 -24.25
N GLU A 168 -8.99 -25.62 -25.38
CA GLU A 168 -8.73 -25.00 -26.68
C GLU A 168 -9.60 -23.74 -26.84
N VAL A 169 -9.02 -22.70 -27.41
CA VAL A 169 -9.66 -21.41 -27.64
C VAL A 169 -9.26 -20.85 -29.00
N THR A 170 -10.20 -20.12 -29.63
CA THR A 170 -9.91 -19.33 -30.83
C THR A 170 -9.58 -17.90 -30.43
N VAL A 171 -8.33 -17.52 -30.65
CA VAL A 171 -7.82 -16.16 -30.45
C VAL A 171 -8.03 -15.34 -31.71
N HIS A 172 -8.47 -14.09 -31.51
CA HIS A 172 -8.59 -13.08 -32.55
C HIS A 172 -7.51 -12.02 -32.35
N PHE A 173 -6.78 -11.68 -33.42
CA PHE A 173 -5.76 -10.64 -33.37
C PHE A 173 -6.29 -9.31 -33.91
N LYS A 174 -5.82 -8.20 -33.35
CA LYS A 174 -6.05 -6.86 -33.90
C LYS A 174 -4.94 -6.52 -34.90
N LYS A 175 -5.29 -5.97 -36.06
CA LYS A 175 -4.31 -5.50 -37.06
C LYS A 175 -3.36 -4.47 -36.42
N GLY A 176 -2.05 -4.63 -36.63
CA GLY A 176 -1.02 -3.75 -36.09
C GLY A 176 -0.61 -4.02 -34.63
N SER A 177 -0.87 -5.21 -34.09
CA SER A 177 -0.37 -5.61 -32.77
C SER A 177 1.15 -5.84 -32.82
N GLN A 178 1.87 -5.09 -31.97
CA GLN A 178 3.33 -4.96 -31.96
C GLN A 178 4.06 -6.30 -31.78
N GLU A 179 5.14 -6.52 -32.53
CA GLU A 179 6.03 -7.69 -32.42
C GLU A 179 6.84 -7.64 -31.10
N TYR A 180 6.29 -8.26 -30.06
CA TYR A 180 7.06 -8.73 -28.90
C TYR A 180 7.32 -10.24 -29.11
N PRO A 181 8.13 -10.94 -28.28
CA PRO A 181 8.25 -12.41 -28.37
C PRO A 181 6.94 -13.19 -28.10
N PHE A 182 5.82 -12.46 -28.01
CA PHE A 182 4.46 -12.94 -27.91
C PHE A 182 3.51 -11.95 -28.60
N LYS A 183 2.38 -12.46 -29.09
CA LYS A 183 1.35 -11.66 -29.76
C LYS A 183 0.21 -11.32 -28.82
N TYR A 184 -0.37 -10.13 -28.97
CA TYR A 184 -1.56 -9.71 -28.23
C TYR A 184 -2.83 -9.99 -29.02
N GLY A 185 -3.77 -10.69 -28.42
CA GLY A 185 -5.07 -10.96 -29.01
C GLY A 185 -6.17 -10.94 -27.95
N TYR A 186 -7.34 -11.41 -28.35
CA TYR A 186 -8.44 -11.64 -27.43
C TYR A 186 -9.24 -12.88 -27.80
N ILE A 187 -9.88 -13.47 -26.80
CA ILE A 187 -10.93 -14.47 -27.00
C ILE A 187 -12.27 -13.83 -26.72
N LYS A 188 -13.32 -14.31 -27.38
CA LYS A 188 -14.69 -13.85 -27.19
C LYS A 188 -15.51 -14.99 -26.60
N ASN A 189 -16.18 -14.76 -25.48
CA ASN A 189 -17.09 -15.77 -24.91
C ASN A 189 -18.44 -15.78 -25.64
N MET A 190 -19.32 -16.71 -25.27
CA MET A 190 -20.65 -16.85 -25.89
C MET A 190 -21.53 -15.60 -25.73
N TYR A 191 -21.30 -14.81 -24.68
CA TYR A 191 -22.02 -13.56 -24.40
C TYR A 191 -21.40 -12.35 -25.10
N GLY A 192 -20.32 -12.57 -25.85
CA GLY A 192 -19.61 -11.53 -26.58
C GLY A 192 -18.63 -10.71 -25.74
N GLU A 193 -18.40 -11.07 -24.49
CA GLU A 193 -17.35 -10.44 -23.67
C GLU A 193 -15.97 -10.82 -24.20
N ILE A 194 -15.09 -9.84 -24.20
CA ILE A 194 -13.72 -9.94 -24.66
C ILE A 194 -12.82 -10.24 -23.45
N GLN A 195 -11.93 -11.20 -23.59
CA GLN A 195 -10.85 -11.46 -22.64
C GLN A 195 -9.52 -11.34 -23.36
N ASP A 196 -8.66 -10.46 -22.87
CA ASP A 196 -7.33 -10.24 -23.43
C ASP A 196 -6.42 -11.45 -23.18
N VAL A 197 -5.63 -11.79 -24.20
CA VAL A 197 -4.72 -12.93 -24.20
C VAL A 197 -3.35 -12.58 -24.77
N TYR A 198 -2.30 -13.18 -24.21
CA TYR A 198 -0.99 -13.26 -24.82
C TYR A 198 -0.82 -14.62 -25.49
N VAL A 199 -0.31 -14.64 -26.72
CA VAL A 199 -0.05 -15.87 -27.47
C VAL A 199 1.45 -16.05 -27.65
N LEU A 200 1.99 -17.16 -27.15
CA LEU A 200 3.41 -17.50 -27.25
C LEU A 200 3.65 -18.47 -28.44
N GLY A 201 4.87 -18.49 -28.98
CA GLY A 201 5.28 -19.49 -29.99
C GLY A 201 4.73 -19.27 -31.40
N LEU A 202 4.18 -18.09 -31.70
CA LEU A 202 3.64 -17.75 -33.02
C LEU A 202 4.52 -16.74 -33.77
N ASN A 203 4.99 -17.14 -34.96
CA ASN A 203 5.80 -16.29 -35.84
C ASN A 203 5.01 -15.72 -37.03
N GLU A 204 3.84 -16.27 -37.37
CA GLU A 204 3.06 -15.88 -38.56
C GLU A 204 1.98 -14.83 -38.26
N GLU A 205 1.74 -13.89 -39.18
CA GLU A 205 0.60 -12.98 -39.10
C GLU A 205 -0.70 -13.70 -39.41
N LEU A 206 -1.58 -13.80 -38.42
CA LEU A 206 -2.87 -14.49 -38.54
C LEU A 206 -3.99 -13.56 -38.06
N GLU A 207 -5.16 -13.64 -38.71
CA GLU A 207 -6.36 -12.96 -38.20
C GLU A 207 -6.98 -13.71 -37.01
N LYS A 208 -6.86 -15.05 -37.03
CA LYS A 208 -7.36 -15.95 -36.00
C LYS A 208 -6.39 -17.10 -35.77
N TYR A 209 -6.34 -17.60 -34.55
CA TYR A 209 -5.51 -18.76 -34.18
C TYR A 209 -6.18 -19.64 -33.15
N ASN A 210 -6.12 -20.97 -33.36
CA ASN A 210 -6.57 -21.94 -32.38
C ASN A 210 -5.38 -22.41 -31.55
N GLY A 211 -5.48 -22.24 -30.23
CA GLY A 211 -4.45 -22.66 -29.29
C GLY A 211 -5.05 -23.13 -27.98
N LYS A 212 -4.18 -23.56 -27.05
CA LYS A 212 -4.57 -24.04 -25.72
C LYS A 212 -4.22 -22.99 -24.67
N VAL A 213 -5.14 -22.75 -23.73
CA VAL A 213 -4.86 -21.88 -22.58
C VAL A 213 -3.89 -22.58 -21.64
N ALA A 214 -2.70 -22.03 -21.48
CA ALA A 214 -1.64 -22.57 -20.62
C ALA A 214 -1.80 -22.14 -19.16
N THR A 215 -2.10 -20.87 -18.92
CA THR A 215 -2.23 -20.30 -17.57
C THR A 215 -2.99 -18.98 -17.60
N VAL A 216 -3.45 -18.55 -16.42
CA VAL A 216 -3.85 -17.16 -16.16
C VAL A 216 -2.62 -16.37 -15.68
N LEU A 217 -2.43 -15.18 -16.23
CA LEU A 217 -1.44 -14.20 -15.81
C LEU A 217 -2.11 -13.15 -14.93
N GLU A 218 -1.75 -13.14 -13.64
CA GLU A 218 -2.24 -12.15 -12.70
C GLU A 218 -1.67 -10.76 -13.01
N ASN A 219 -2.58 -9.79 -13.13
CA ASN A 219 -2.20 -8.39 -13.17
C ASN A 219 -2.06 -7.87 -11.74
N VAL A 220 -0.83 -7.53 -11.36
CA VAL A 220 -0.52 -7.01 -10.01
C VAL A 220 -0.93 -5.53 -9.86
N SER A 221 -1.17 -4.84 -10.98
CA SER A 221 -1.73 -3.48 -11.03
C SER A 221 -3.26 -3.52 -11.20
N PHE A 222 -3.92 -2.35 -11.21
CA PHE A 222 -5.39 -2.22 -11.36
C PHE A 222 -5.97 -2.68 -12.72
N GLY A 223 -5.21 -3.40 -13.55
CA GLY A 223 -5.70 -3.96 -14.81
C GLY A 223 -6.30 -5.36 -14.66
N GLU A 224 -6.95 -5.83 -15.72
CA GLU A 224 -7.52 -7.18 -15.79
C GLU A 224 -6.42 -8.24 -15.95
N ASP A 225 -6.68 -9.42 -15.38
CA ASP A 225 -5.86 -10.62 -15.60
C ASP A 225 -5.94 -11.04 -17.06
N LYS A 226 -4.87 -11.62 -17.60
CA LYS A 226 -4.77 -12.05 -19.01
C LYS A 226 -4.63 -13.55 -19.11
N LEU A 227 -5.10 -14.15 -20.20
CA LEU A 227 -4.78 -15.55 -20.48
C LEU A 227 -3.46 -15.65 -21.25
N VAL A 228 -2.75 -16.75 -21.05
CA VAL A 228 -1.63 -17.13 -21.90
C VAL A 228 -2.07 -18.32 -22.74
N VAL A 229 -2.00 -18.17 -24.06
CA VAL A 229 -2.33 -19.20 -25.05
C VAL A 229 -1.05 -19.67 -25.73
N VAL A 230 -0.95 -20.98 -25.94
CA VAL A 230 0.20 -21.63 -26.57
C VAL A 230 -0.28 -22.58 -27.66
N PRO A 231 0.59 -23.05 -28.56
CA PRO A 231 0.22 -24.07 -29.54
C PRO A 231 -0.30 -25.35 -28.90
N LEU A 232 -1.25 -26.01 -29.55
CA LEU A 232 -1.95 -27.19 -29.03
C LEU A 232 -0.99 -28.32 -28.61
N ASN A 233 0.12 -28.45 -29.34
CA ASN A 233 1.11 -29.51 -29.16
C ASN A 233 2.31 -29.10 -28.28
N GLU A 234 2.30 -27.88 -27.74
CA GLU A 234 3.40 -27.35 -26.96
C GLU A 234 3.03 -27.19 -25.49
N THR A 235 4.02 -27.34 -24.63
CA THR A 235 3.88 -27.10 -23.19
C THR A 235 5.01 -26.21 -22.72
N TYR A 236 4.68 -25.24 -21.90
CA TYR A 236 5.63 -24.29 -21.35
C TYR A 236 5.55 -24.34 -19.83
N SER A 237 6.71 -24.43 -19.19
CA SER A 237 6.84 -24.27 -17.74
C SER A 237 6.51 -22.84 -17.32
N LYS A 238 6.10 -22.65 -16.06
CA LYS A 238 5.91 -21.32 -15.48
C LYS A 238 7.14 -20.42 -15.63
N THR A 239 8.34 -21.01 -15.58
CA THR A 239 9.61 -20.29 -15.74
C THR A 239 9.84 -19.80 -17.17
N GLU A 240 9.49 -20.60 -18.17
CA GLU A 240 9.60 -20.21 -19.59
C GLU A 240 8.59 -19.11 -19.93
N ILE A 241 7.31 -19.32 -19.53
CA ILE A 241 6.25 -18.31 -19.70
C ILE A 241 6.68 -16.99 -19.04
N LYS A 242 7.21 -17.03 -17.81
CA LYS A 242 7.72 -15.83 -17.13
C LYS A 242 8.86 -15.18 -17.89
N LYS A 243 9.82 -15.94 -18.44
CA LYS A 243 10.95 -15.36 -19.22
C LYS A 243 10.45 -14.68 -20.49
N MET A 244 9.51 -15.31 -21.20
CA MET A 244 8.93 -14.78 -22.43
C MET A 244 8.10 -13.50 -22.19
N ILE A 245 7.37 -13.45 -21.07
CA ILE A 245 6.51 -12.31 -20.73
C ILE A 245 7.26 -11.20 -19.95
N LYS A 246 8.39 -11.50 -19.28
CA LYS A 246 9.15 -10.55 -18.42
C LYS A 246 9.73 -9.32 -19.11
N LEU A 247 9.54 -9.14 -20.42
CA LEU A 247 9.89 -7.92 -21.12
C LEU A 247 9.02 -6.69 -20.74
N GLU A 248 7.96 -6.85 -19.92
CA GLU A 248 7.15 -5.72 -19.44
C GLU A 248 7.59 -5.07 -18.10
N LYS A 249 8.62 -5.57 -17.40
CA LYS A 249 9.02 -5.05 -16.06
C LYS A 249 10.45 -4.49 -15.94
N ILE A 250 11.04 -4.03 -17.05
CA ILE A 250 12.24 -3.18 -17.01
C ILE A 250 11.92 -1.85 -17.69
N ARG A 251 11.33 -0.94 -16.92
CA ARG A 251 11.55 0.51 -16.94
C ARG A 251 11.00 1.10 -15.65
#